data_AF-A0A928UGQ0-F1
#
_entry.id   AF-A0A928UGQ0-F1
#
_cell.length_a   1.000
_cell.length_b   1.000
_cell.length_c   1.000
_cell.angle_alpha   90.00
_cell.angle_beta   90.00
_cell.angle_gamma   90.00
#
_symmetry.space_group_name_H-M   'P 1'
#
loop_
_entity.id
_entity.type
_entity.pdbx_description
1 polymer ?
#
loop_
_entity_poly.entity_id
_entity_poly.type
_entity_poly.pdbx_seq_one_letter_code
_entity_poly.pdbx_strand_id
1 'polypeptide(L)'
;TTIKNCAVVGTTIYHGGYSNAGGLVGWMDGGSISNSYSTASVESYDYYAGGLVGDAENVEITNSYATGSVYSEMSSAGGLVGGTENCSISNSYSTAEVYSGGDSAGGLVGFADNVQISNSYATGSVSGAFDTGGLVGYAVNMEITNSYATGSAYSDMTNNGGLIGCADGDLSGTGNYYNSETGLDAIGYDYGSSNTMTYEAKTLAELQSPALLESMGYTRDAGWRIENGVPVLMVFDPPATGGTPAGAINFQIGIHSGESSNITLNLGFALDGVNDLYGIGLDTTTDYLTKIDDLLSVVSNKATEYGAVQNRLESALEEISTQYENLVSTRSTIRDADIAEVSSQYIQQQILQQASATLMATANQTPAIALQLI
;
A
#
# COMPACT_ATOMS: atom_id res chain seq x y z
N THR A 1 -4.18 -17.09 4.22
CA THR A 1 -2.78 -16.59 4.36
C THR A 1 -2.73 -15.39 5.27
N THR A 2 -1.63 -15.11 5.98
CA THR A 2 -1.52 -13.89 6.81
C THR A 2 -0.38 -13.02 6.30
N ILE A 3 -0.71 -11.78 5.94
CA ILE A 3 0.21 -10.73 5.53
C ILE A 3 0.23 -9.67 6.64
N LYS A 4 1.41 -9.37 7.17
CA LYS A 4 1.53 -8.46 8.31
C LYS A 4 2.81 -7.65 8.24
N ASN A 5 2.72 -6.36 8.57
CA ASN A 5 3.86 -5.45 8.60
C ASN A 5 4.57 -5.36 7.22
N CYS A 6 3.79 -5.36 6.15
CA CYS A 6 4.29 -5.30 4.77
C CYS A 6 4.03 -3.93 4.15
N ALA A 7 4.98 -3.46 3.35
CA ALA A 7 4.87 -2.18 2.69
C ALA A 7 5.32 -2.30 1.23
N VAL A 8 4.57 -1.67 0.33
CA VAL A 8 4.98 -1.43 -1.05
C VAL A 8 5.10 0.08 -1.26
N VAL A 9 6.29 0.55 -1.63
CA VAL A 9 6.59 1.97 -1.77
C VAL A 9 7.08 2.23 -3.20
N GLY A 10 6.38 3.12 -3.90
CA GLY A 10 6.72 3.54 -5.26
C GLY A 10 6.29 2.56 -6.37
N THR A 11 6.69 2.90 -7.61
CA THR A 11 6.34 2.27 -8.91
C THR A 11 4.85 2.25 -9.28
N THR A 12 4.60 2.17 -10.59
CA THR A 12 3.27 1.87 -11.15
C THR A 12 3.17 0.37 -11.35
N ILE A 13 2.18 -0.25 -10.72
CA ILE A 13 1.79 -1.63 -10.96
C ILE A 13 0.78 -1.61 -12.10
N TYR A 14 1.23 -1.97 -13.29
CA TYR A 14 0.40 -2.06 -14.48
C TYR A 14 0.09 -3.53 -14.77
N HIS A 15 -1.20 -3.86 -14.89
CA HIS A 15 -1.65 -5.19 -15.31
C HIS A 15 -2.54 -5.09 -16.55
N GLY A 16 -1.93 -5.30 -17.72
CA GLY A 16 -2.60 -5.25 -19.04
C GLY A 16 -3.23 -6.58 -19.49
N GLY A 17 -3.59 -7.47 -18.57
CA GLY A 17 -4.23 -8.75 -18.90
C GLY A 17 -5.37 -9.10 -17.94
N TYR A 18 -5.95 -10.29 -18.11
CA TYR A 18 -7.09 -10.81 -17.35
C TYR A 18 -6.75 -11.16 -15.88
N SER A 19 -6.39 -10.19 -15.05
CA SER A 19 -6.15 -10.43 -13.62
C SER A 19 -6.37 -9.18 -12.77
N ASN A 20 -6.76 -9.41 -11.52
CA ASN A 20 -6.91 -8.37 -10.51
C ASN A 20 -5.57 -7.71 -10.20
N ALA A 21 -5.56 -6.38 -10.03
CA ALA A 21 -4.38 -5.60 -9.71
C ALA A 21 -4.49 -5.02 -8.29
N GLY A 22 -3.51 -5.33 -7.45
CA GLY A 22 -3.42 -4.78 -6.10
C GLY A 22 -2.01 -4.35 -5.78
N GLY A 23 -1.87 -3.27 -5.01
CA GLY A 23 -0.57 -2.76 -4.60
C GLY A 23 0.29 -3.79 -3.86
N LEU A 24 -0.35 -4.59 -3.01
CA LEU A 24 0.29 -5.67 -2.26
C LEU A 24 -0.15 -7.06 -2.76
N VAL A 25 -1.44 -7.23 -3.07
CA VAL A 25 -2.01 -8.52 -3.47
C VAL A 25 -3.01 -8.35 -4.61
N GLY A 26 -2.84 -9.08 -5.72
CA GLY A 26 -3.83 -9.08 -6.81
C GLY A 26 -5.16 -9.71 -6.38
N TRP A 27 -5.13 -10.96 -5.89
CA TRP A 27 -6.30 -11.67 -5.39
C TRP A 27 -5.97 -12.45 -4.11
N MET A 28 -6.88 -12.41 -3.14
CA MET A 28 -6.74 -13.12 -1.88
C MET A 28 -8.05 -13.80 -1.49
N ASP A 29 -8.02 -15.11 -1.32
CA ASP A 29 -9.10 -15.90 -0.72
C ASP A 29 -8.64 -16.46 0.63
N GLY A 30 -9.27 -15.98 1.70
CA GLY A 30 -9.03 -16.43 3.07
C GLY A 30 -7.81 -15.84 3.77
N GLY A 31 -8.02 -15.43 5.02
CA GLY A 31 -6.96 -15.04 5.95
C GLY A 31 -6.98 -13.55 6.29
N SER A 32 -5.82 -12.93 6.46
CA SER A 32 -5.77 -11.55 6.94
C SER A 32 -4.59 -10.73 6.42
N ILE A 33 -4.84 -9.43 6.30
CA ILE A 33 -3.85 -8.38 6.04
C ILE A 33 -3.91 -7.42 7.22
N SER A 34 -2.77 -7.20 7.87
CA SER A 34 -2.70 -6.31 9.03
C SER A 34 -1.48 -5.42 8.99
N ASN A 35 -1.59 -4.19 9.47
CA ASN A 35 -0.47 -3.25 9.58
C ASN A 35 0.32 -3.19 8.26
N SER A 36 -0.37 -3.05 7.13
CA SER A 36 0.28 -3.08 5.82
C SER A 36 -0.17 -1.92 4.94
N TYR A 37 0.69 -1.47 4.04
CA TYR A 37 0.33 -0.34 3.19
C TYR A 37 0.96 -0.39 1.80
N SER A 38 0.36 0.40 0.90
CA SER A 38 0.87 0.62 -0.44
C SER A 38 0.83 2.09 -0.82
N THR A 39 1.93 2.62 -1.34
CA THR A 39 1.97 3.95 -1.99
C THR A 39 2.17 3.84 -3.50
N ALA A 40 2.06 2.63 -4.06
CA ALA A 40 2.21 2.37 -5.49
C ALA A 40 0.95 2.81 -6.24
N SER A 41 1.11 3.36 -7.43
CA SER A 41 -0.01 3.56 -8.36
C SER A 41 -0.41 2.21 -8.96
N VAL A 42 -1.71 1.94 -9.08
CA VAL A 42 -2.25 0.68 -9.58
C VAL A 42 -3.10 0.94 -10.81
N GLU A 43 -2.79 0.26 -11.92
CA GLU A 43 -3.51 0.34 -13.18
C GLU A 43 -3.92 -1.07 -13.63
N SER A 44 -5.22 -1.30 -13.77
CA SER A 44 -5.82 -2.53 -14.30
C SER A 44 -6.61 -2.24 -15.57
N TYR A 45 -6.54 -3.14 -16.55
CA TYR A 45 -7.35 -3.02 -17.77
C TYR A 45 -8.68 -3.77 -17.65
N ASP A 46 -8.65 -5.06 -17.30
CA ASP A 46 -9.82 -5.93 -17.43
C ASP A 46 -10.59 -6.18 -16.12
N TYR A 47 -9.91 -6.14 -14.96
CA TYR A 47 -10.44 -6.64 -13.69
C TYR A 47 -10.26 -5.65 -12.53
N TYR A 48 -10.65 -6.04 -11.32
CA TYR A 48 -10.63 -5.18 -10.14
C TYR A 48 -9.25 -4.55 -9.90
N ALA A 49 -9.26 -3.25 -9.57
CA ALA A 49 -8.08 -2.51 -9.19
C ALA A 49 -8.23 -2.00 -7.74
N GLY A 50 -7.26 -2.32 -6.89
CA GLY A 50 -7.23 -1.81 -5.52
C GLY A 50 -5.87 -1.31 -5.10
N GLY A 51 -5.82 -0.19 -4.37
CA GLY A 51 -4.53 0.37 -3.93
C GLY A 51 -3.73 -0.57 -3.05
N LEU A 52 -4.38 -1.44 -2.27
CA LEU A 52 -3.74 -2.49 -1.47
C LEU A 52 -4.05 -3.89 -2.01
N VAL A 53 -5.34 -4.19 -2.25
CA VAL A 53 -5.79 -5.51 -2.73
C VAL A 53 -6.71 -5.36 -3.94
N GLY A 54 -6.42 -6.07 -5.02
CA GLY A 54 -7.31 -6.05 -6.20
C GLY A 54 -8.67 -6.65 -5.88
N ASP A 55 -8.67 -7.91 -5.45
CA ASP A 55 -9.88 -8.68 -5.12
C ASP A 55 -9.69 -9.50 -3.83
N ALA A 56 -10.66 -9.45 -2.93
CA ALA A 56 -10.58 -10.04 -1.59
C ALA A 56 -11.84 -10.82 -1.22
N GLU A 57 -11.68 -12.11 -0.95
CA GLU A 57 -12.75 -13.02 -0.53
C GLU A 57 -12.41 -13.62 0.84
N ASN A 58 -13.33 -13.54 1.81
CA ASN A 58 -13.12 -14.11 3.15
C ASN A 58 -11.86 -13.58 3.88
N VAL A 59 -11.55 -12.29 3.71
CA VAL A 59 -10.34 -11.63 4.23
C VAL A 59 -10.67 -10.60 5.31
N GLU A 60 -9.84 -10.58 6.36
CA GLU A 60 -9.81 -9.49 7.34
C GLU A 60 -8.68 -8.51 7.01
N ILE A 61 -9.01 -7.24 6.77
CA ILE A 61 -8.05 -6.15 6.51
C ILE A 61 -8.11 -5.17 7.68
N THR A 62 -6.97 -4.98 8.36
CA THR A 62 -6.88 -4.18 9.59
C THR A 62 -5.68 -3.25 9.56
N ASN A 63 -5.81 -2.04 10.12
CA ASN A 63 -4.70 -1.08 10.29
C ASN A 63 -3.88 -0.90 9.00
N SER A 64 -4.56 -0.79 7.87
CA SER A 64 -3.90 -0.83 6.56
C SER A 64 -4.34 0.35 5.71
N TYR A 65 -3.47 0.80 4.81
CA TYR A 65 -3.78 1.97 4.00
C TYR A 65 -3.18 1.95 2.61
N ALA A 66 -3.77 2.75 1.72
CA ALA A 66 -3.25 2.99 0.39
C ALA A 66 -3.30 4.47 0.02
N THR A 67 -2.27 4.95 -0.68
CA THR A 67 -2.18 6.37 -1.08
C THR A 67 -1.87 6.59 -2.57
N GLY A 68 -1.42 5.57 -3.29
CA GLY A 68 -1.15 5.67 -4.72
C GLY A 68 -2.44 5.68 -5.53
N SER A 69 -2.44 6.33 -6.69
CA SER A 69 -3.61 6.42 -7.57
C SER A 69 -4.07 5.04 -8.04
N VAL A 70 -5.38 4.84 -8.19
CA VAL A 70 -5.97 3.59 -8.65
C VAL A 70 -6.79 3.83 -9.92
N TYR A 71 -6.51 3.05 -10.96
CA TYR A 71 -7.17 3.13 -12.26
C TYR A 71 -7.65 1.74 -12.69
N SER A 72 -8.93 1.62 -13.04
CA SER A 72 -9.48 0.45 -13.75
C SER A 72 -10.17 0.91 -15.03
N GLU A 73 -9.84 0.31 -16.18
CA GLU A 73 -10.50 0.66 -17.46
C GLU A 73 -11.89 0.04 -17.56
N MET A 74 -12.05 -1.24 -17.24
CA MET A 74 -13.26 -2.00 -17.57
C MET A 74 -14.01 -2.60 -16.37
N SER A 75 -13.46 -2.51 -15.16
CA SER A 75 -14.06 -3.10 -13.95
C SER A 75 -14.05 -2.12 -12.78
N SER A 76 -14.33 -2.58 -11.57
CA SER A 76 -14.43 -1.70 -10.40
C SER A 76 -13.06 -1.31 -9.85
N ALA A 77 -12.97 -0.10 -9.30
CA ALA A 77 -11.77 0.43 -8.68
C ALA A 77 -12.05 0.91 -7.25
N GLY A 78 -11.15 0.56 -6.33
CA GLY A 78 -11.24 1.02 -4.95
C GLY A 78 -9.90 1.52 -4.43
N GLY A 79 -9.92 2.62 -3.68
CA GLY A 79 -8.67 3.20 -3.20
C GLY A 79 -7.87 2.28 -2.29
N LEU A 80 -8.52 1.42 -1.50
CA LEU A 80 -7.88 0.34 -0.72
C LEU A 80 -8.12 -1.04 -1.36
N VAL A 81 -9.36 -1.37 -1.69
CA VAL A 81 -9.75 -2.69 -2.21
C VAL A 81 -10.63 -2.55 -3.45
N GLY A 82 -10.29 -3.22 -4.56
CA GLY A 82 -11.06 -3.12 -5.80
C GLY A 82 -12.44 -3.78 -5.71
N GLY A 83 -12.45 -5.10 -5.50
CA GLY A 83 -13.64 -5.91 -5.27
C GLY A 83 -13.51 -6.73 -3.99
N THR A 84 -14.61 -6.94 -3.28
CA THR A 84 -14.57 -7.76 -2.07
C THR A 84 -15.87 -8.47 -1.72
N GLU A 85 -15.75 -9.70 -1.23
CA GLU A 85 -16.86 -10.55 -0.79
C GLU A 85 -16.58 -11.15 0.61
N ASN A 86 -17.55 -11.15 1.50
CA ASN A 86 -17.46 -11.79 2.83
C ASN A 86 -16.26 -11.30 3.67
N CYS A 87 -15.91 -10.01 3.57
CA CYS A 87 -14.72 -9.44 4.21
C CYS A 87 -15.05 -8.45 5.33
N SER A 88 -14.04 -8.17 6.17
CA SER A 88 -14.09 -7.10 7.15
C SER A 88 -12.90 -6.16 6.99
N ILE A 89 -13.17 -4.87 6.87
CA ILE A 89 -12.16 -3.81 6.76
C ILE A 89 -12.31 -2.90 7.97
N SER A 90 -11.24 -2.78 8.77
CA SER A 90 -11.27 -1.95 9.97
C SER A 90 -10.01 -1.13 10.17
N ASN A 91 -10.17 0.05 10.79
CA ASN A 91 -9.07 0.95 11.11
C ASN A 91 -8.16 1.23 9.90
N SER A 92 -8.76 1.36 8.72
CA SER A 92 -8.04 1.37 7.45
C SER A 92 -8.48 2.57 6.61
N TYR A 93 -7.60 3.04 5.73
CA TYR A 93 -7.91 4.26 4.99
C TYR A 93 -7.30 4.30 3.60
N SER A 94 -7.86 5.18 2.78
CA SER A 94 -7.33 5.48 1.47
C SER A 94 -7.28 6.99 1.25
N THR A 95 -6.15 7.47 0.73
CA THR A 95 -6.03 8.83 0.19
C THR A 95 -5.85 8.82 -1.32
N ALA A 96 -6.04 7.67 -1.96
CA ALA A 96 -5.84 7.47 -3.38
C ALA A 96 -6.87 8.25 -4.22
N GLU A 97 -6.41 8.87 -5.30
CA GLU A 97 -7.31 9.27 -6.40
C GLU A 97 -7.73 8.02 -7.15
N VAL A 98 -9.03 7.85 -7.38
CA VAL A 98 -9.62 6.63 -7.96
C VAL A 98 -10.36 6.94 -9.25
N TYR A 99 -10.08 6.17 -10.30
CA TYR A 99 -10.82 6.16 -11.55
C TYR A 99 -11.28 4.75 -11.93
N SER A 100 -12.54 4.63 -12.38
CA SER A 100 -13.09 3.41 -12.95
C SER A 100 -13.86 3.70 -14.25
N GLY A 101 -13.40 3.19 -15.39
CA GLY A 101 -14.19 3.17 -16.62
C GLY A 101 -15.24 2.05 -16.66
N GLY A 102 -15.24 1.16 -15.66
CA GLY A 102 -16.17 0.06 -15.48
C GLY A 102 -17.28 0.36 -14.49
N ASP A 103 -17.77 -0.68 -13.82
CA ASP A 103 -19.05 -0.68 -13.11
C ASP A 103 -19.13 0.25 -11.89
N SER A 104 -18.06 0.37 -11.11
CA SER A 104 -18.09 1.20 -9.90
C SER A 104 -16.71 1.74 -9.48
N ALA A 105 -16.71 2.88 -8.80
CA ALA A 105 -15.52 3.47 -8.17
C ALA A 105 -15.82 3.86 -6.73
N GLY A 106 -14.96 3.48 -5.80
CA GLY A 106 -15.07 3.91 -4.40
C GLY A 106 -13.77 4.40 -3.81
N GLY A 107 -13.84 5.41 -2.96
CA GLY A 107 -12.65 5.99 -2.35
C GLY A 107 -11.90 5.00 -1.44
N LEU A 108 -12.61 4.06 -0.81
CA LEU A 108 -12.03 2.95 -0.05
C LEU A 108 -12.24 1.61 -0.76
N VAL A 109 -13.47 1.30 -1.17
CA VAL A 109 -13.83 0.01 -1.80
C VAL A 109 -14.63 0.23 -3.08
N GLY A 110 -14.26 -0.42 -4.18
CA GLY A 110 -15.01 -0.32 -5.44
C GLY A 110 -16.35 -1.06 -5.35
N PHE A 111 -16.29 -2.39 -5.36
CA PHE A 111 -17.45 -3.28 -5.22
C PHE A 111 -17.38 -4.05 -3.90
N ALA A 112 -18.51 -4.18 -3.21
CA ALA A 112 -18.59 -4.89 -1.94
C ALA A 112 -19.88 -5.70 -1.77
N ASP A 113 -19.75 -6.98 -1.45
CA ASP A 113 -20.87 -7.87 -1.12
C ASP A 113 -20.64 -8.59 0.22
N ASN A 114 -21.59 -8.47 1.15
CA ASN A 114 -21.52 -9.04 2.50
C ASN A 114 -20.25 -8.59 3.26
N VAL A 115 -20.03 -7.28 3.30
CA VAL A 115 -18.79 -6.67 3.85
C VAL A 115 -19.08 -5.77 5.03
N GLN A 116 -18.16 -5.76 5.99
CA GLN A 116 -18.19 -4.87 7.16
C GLN A 116 -17.06 -3.85 7.08
N ILE A 117 -17.39 -2.56 7.10
CA ILE A 117 -16.41 -1.46 7.15
C ILE A 117 -16.56 -0.73 8.49
N SER A 118 -15.46 -0.61 9.25
CA SER A 118 -15.48 0.10 10.54
C SER A 118 -14.27 0.99 10.76
N ASN A 119 -14.46 2.14 11.42
CA ASN A 119 -13.37 3.07 11.78
C ASN A 119 -12.44 3.39 10.59
N SER A 120 -13.02 3.55 9.41
CA SER A 120 -12.26 3.63 8.15
C SER A 120 -12.69 4.86 7.36
N TYR A 121 -11.80 5.36 6.49
CA TYR A 121 -12.11 6.57 5.75
C TYR A 121 -11.42 6.68 4.40
N ALA A 122 -11.98 7.53 3.55
CA ALA A 122 -11.42 7.88 2.25
C ALA A 122 -11.36 9.39 2.04
N THR A 123 -10.24 9.89 1.55
CA THR A 123 -10.06 11.34 1.31
C THR A 123 -9.77 11.71 -0.14
N GLY A 124 -9.35 10.76 -0.97
CA GLY A 124 -9.03 11.03 -2.37
C GLY A 124 -10.29 11.24 -3.22
N SER A 125 -10.13 11.92 -4.35
CA SER A 125 -11.21 12.10 -5.32
C SER A 125 -11.54 10.78 -6.02
N VAL A 126 -12.82 10.59 -6.34
CA VAL A 126 -13.35 9.41 -7.02
C VAL A 126 -14.02 9.86 -8.30
N SER A 127 -13.68 9.20 -9.41
CA SER A 127 -14.29 9.43 -10.72
C SER A 127 -14.59 8.11 -11.43
N GLY A 128 -15.59 8.08 -12.31
CA GLY A 128 -15.83 6.87 -13.09
C GLY A 128 -16.97 6.95 -14.10
N ALA A 129 -17.24 5.84 -14.79
CA ALA A 129 -18.33 5.78 -15.77
C ALA A 129 -19.70 5.68 -15.09
N PHE A 130 -19.83 4.82 -14.08
CA PHE A 130 -21.09 4.48 -13.42
C PHE A 130 -21.04 4.79 -11.91
N ASP A 131 -21.27 3.81 -11.04
CA ASP A 131 -21.56 4.05 -9.63
C ASP A 131 -20.33 4.58 -8.88
N THR A 132 -20.34 5.87 -8.50
CA THR A 132 -19.23 6.46 -7.74
C THR A 132 -19.63 6.86 -6.33
N GLY A 133 -18.87 6.38 -5.36
CA GLY A 133 -19.07 6.69 -3.95
C GLY A 133 -17.82 7.21 -3.27
N GLY A 134 -17.98 8.19 -2.40
CA GLY A 134 -16.86 8.74 -1.63
C GLY A 134 -16.15 7.69 -0.78
N LEU A 135 -16.87 6.69 -0.25
CA LEU A 135 -16.30 5.56 0.50
C LEU A 135 -16.42 4.24 -0.28
N VAL A 136 -17.62 3.90 -0.77
CA VAL A 136 -17.91 2.63 -1.45
C VAL A 136 -18.62 2.88 -2.78
N GLY A 137 -18.15 2.27 -3.87
CA GLY A 137 -18.80 2.42 -5.19
C GLY A 137 -20.16 1.75 -5.24
N TYR A 138 -20.18 0.41 -5.17
CA TYR A 138 -21.40 -0.38 -5.10
C TYR A 138 -21.42 -1.29 -3.87
N ALA A 139 -22.45 -1.16 -3.04
CA ALA A 139 -22.62 -1.87 -1.79
C ALA A 139 -23.82 -2.83 -1.82
N VAL A 140 -23.58 -4.10 -1.49
CA VAL A 140 -24.58 -5.15 -1.34
C VAL A 140 -24.43 -5.80 0.03
N ASN A 141 -25.51 -5.91 0.80
CA ASN A 141 -25.51 -6.56 2.13
C ASN A 141 -24.40 -6.03 3.07
N MET A 142 -24.32 -4.72 3.27
CA MET A 142 -23.17 -4.07 3.89
C MET A 142 -23.47 -3.47 5.27
N GLU A 143 -22.51 -3.57 6.18
CA GLU A 143 -22.48 -2.79 7.42
C GLU A 143 -21.34 -1.76 7.35
N ILE A 144 -21.67 -0.48 7.50
CA ILE A 144 -20.67 0.58 7.64
C ILE A 144 -20.88 1.27 8.98
N THR A 145 -19.84 1.31 9.80
CA THR A 145 -19.89 1.95 11.12
C THR A 145 -18.70 2.88 11.33
N ASN A 146 -18.94 4.03 11.94
CA ASN A 146 -17.91 4.97 12.38
C ASN A 146 -16.91 5.32 11.28
N SER A 147 -17.38 5.51 10.04
CA SER A 147 -16.55 5.68 8.86
C SER A 147 -16.95 6.92 8.08
N TYR A 148 -16.01 7.52 7.34
CA TYR A 148 -16.30 8.78 6.65
C TYR A 148 -15.59 8.95 5.32
N ALA A 149 -16.15 9.81 4.47
CA ALA A 149 -15.52 10.21 3.21
C ALA A 149 -15.49 11.72 3.07
N THR A 150 -14.33 12.26 2.66
CA THR A 150 -14.16 13.70 2.38
C THR A 150 -14.00 14.02 0.91
N GLY A 151 -13.60 13.03 0.11
CA GLY A 151 -13.35 13.18 -1.33
C GLY A 151 -14.62 13.45 -2.13
N SER A 152 -14.47 14.14 -3.27
CA SER A 152 -15.55 14.27 -4.25
C SER A 152 -15.79 12.95 -4.98
N ALA A 153 -17.03 12.66 -5.35
CA ALA A 153 -17.39 11.55 -6.25
C ALA A 153 -18.10 12.09 -7.49
N TYR A 154 -17.70 11.61 -8.67
CA TYR A 154 -18.26 12.05 -9.94
C TYR A 154 -18.31 10.92 -10.96
N SER A 155 -19.42 10.81 -11.68
CA SER A 155 -19.58 9.86 -12.76
C SER A 155 -20.09 10.49 -14.06
N ASP A 156 -19.71 9.87 -15.17
CA ASP A 156 -20.15 10.29 -16.50
C ASP A 156 -21.62 9.89 -16.79
N MET A 157 -22.11 8.79 -16.21
CA MET A 157 -23.42 8.23 -16.53
C MET A 157 -24.42 8.22 -15.37
N THR A 158 -24.10 7.65 -14.20
CA THR A 158 -25.09 7.35 -13.15
C THR A 158 -24.58 7.50 -11.72
N ASN A 159 -25.49 7.67 -10.76
CA ASN A 159 -25.35 7.42 -9.31
C ASN A 159 -24.04 7.91 -8.66
N ASN A 160 -24.11 9.11 -8.07
CA ASN A 160 -23.01 9.70 -7.32
C ASN A 160 -23.42 9.87 -5.86
N GLY A 161 -22.67 9.28 -4.93
CA GLY A 161 -22.94 9.38 -3.50
C GLY A 161 -21.74 9.85 -2.69
N GLY A 162 -22.00 10.64 -1.65
CA GLY A 162 -21.00 11.12 -0.71
C GLY A 162 -20.39 10.00 0.14
N LEU A 163 -21.15 8.95 0.45
CA LEU A 163 -20.66 7.71 1.07
C LEU A 163 -20.68 6.55 0.07
N ILE A 164 -21.87 6.24 -0.48
CA ILE A 164 -22.12 5.05 -1.30
C ILE A 164 -22.65 5.48 -2.67
N GLY A 165 -22.05 5.03 -3.77
CA GLY A 165 -22.56 5.32 -5.11
C GLY A 165 -23.91 4.66 -5.35
N CYS A 166 -23.95 3.34 -5.24
CA CYS A 166 -25.14 2.52 -5.39
C CYS A 166 -25.30 1.52 -4.22
N ALA A 167 -26.54 1.27 -3.80
CA ALA A 167 -26.87 0.38 -2.70
C ALA A 167 -27.93 -0.66 -3.10
N ASP A 168 -27.74 -1.91 -2.66
CA ASP A 168 -28.69 -3.02 -2.77
C ASP A 168 -28.62 -3.94 -1.52
N GLY A 169 -29.63 -4.77 -1.31
CA GLY A 169 -29.69 -5.72 -0.20
C GLY A 169 -29.93 -5.07 1.17
N ASP A 170 -29.31 -5.60 2.22
CA ASP A 170 -29.43 -5.05 3.58
C ASP A 170 -28.31 -4.03 3.85
N LEU A 171 -28.65 -2.81 4.28
CA LEU A 171 -27.66 -1.81 4.71
C LEU A 171 -27.86 -1.48 6.17
N SER A 172 -26.76 -1.44 6.93
CA SER A 172 -26.80 -1.17 8.37
C SER A 172 -25.55 -0.46 8.88
N GLY A 173 -25.56 -0.08 10.16
CA GLY A 173 -24.43 0.54 10.84
C GLY A 173 -24.64 2.03 11.12
N THR A 174 -23.76 2.62 11.94
CA THR A 174 -23.99 3.94 12.54
C THR A 174 -22.74 4.79 12.67
N GLY A 175 -22.90 6.11 12.87
CA GLY A 175 -21.77 7.02 13.03
C GLY A 175 -21.01 7.29 11.73
N ASN A 176 -21.71 7.28 10.60
CA ASN A 176 -21.09 7.50 9.28
C ASN A 176 -21.24 8.94 8.82
N TYR A 177 -20.24 9.46 8.10
CA TYR A 177 -20.21 10.87 7.73
C TYR A 177 -19.72 11.10 6.30
N TYR A 178 -20.30 12.09 5.62
CA TYR A 178 -19.82 12.52 4.30
C TYR A 178 -19.72 14.03 4.18
N ASN A 179 -18.88 14.45 3.24
CA ASN A 179 -18.66 15.85 2.96
C ASN A 179 -19.86 16.50 2.24
N SER A 180 -20.58 17.36 2.96
CA SER A 180 -21.73 18.12 2.45
C SER A 180 -21.36 19.11 1.35
N GLU A 181 -20.10 19.53 1.27
CA GLU A 181 -19.62 20.51 0.30
C GLU A 181 -19.54 19.93 -1.12
N THR A 182 -19.62 18.61 -1.26
CA THR A 182 -19.69 17.92 -2.56
C THR A 182 -21.03 18.12 -3.27
N GLY A 183 -22.09 18.48 -2.52
CA GLY A 183 -23.45 18.59 -3.04
C GLY A 183 -24.12 17.24 -3.35
N LEU A 184 -23.51 16.12 -2.95
CA LEU A 184 -24.05 14.78 -3.13
C LEU A 184 -24.94 14.39 -1.93
N ASP A 185 -25.91 13.51 -2.18
CA ASP A 185 -26.57 12.75 -1.12
C ASP A 185 -25.62 11.65 -0.60
N ALA A 186 -25.88 11.10 0.59
CA ALA A 186 -25.04 10.04 1.14
C ALA A 186 -24.99 8.80 0.25
N ILE A 187 -26.15 8.42 -0.30
CA ILE A 187 -26.34 7.30 -1.22
C ILE A 187 -26.82 7.87 -2.55
N GLY A 188 -26.09 7.60 -3.64
CA GLY A 188 -26.43 8.11 -4.97
C GLY A 188 -27.68 7.45 -5.56
N TYR A 189 -27.78 6.13 -5.45
CA TYR A 189 -28.95 5.37 -5.84
C TYR A 189 -29.15 4.13 -4.96
N ASP A 190 -30.42 3.78 -4.74
CA ASP A 190 -30.82 2.69 -3.86
C ASP A 190 -31.83 1.79 -4.61
N TYR A 191 -31.46 0.53 -4.85
CA TYR A 191 -32.28 -0.49 -5.54
C TYR A 191 -33.39 -1.08 -4.65
N GLY A 192 -33.84 -0.34 -3.64
CA GLY A 192 -34.88 -0.79 -2.71
C GLY A 192 -34.31 -1.62 -1.57
N SER A 193 -33.10 -1.29 -1.15
CA SER A 193 -32.41 -1.90 -0.02
C SER A 193 -33.22 -1.80 1.28
N SER A 194 -33.02 -2.78 2.15
CA SER A 194 -33.50 -2.72 3.53
C SER A 194 -32.55 -1.84 4.35
N ASN A 195 -32.66 -0.53 4.18
CA ASN A 195 -31.68 0.40 4.72
C ASN A 195 -32.02 0.84 6.15
N THR A 196 -31.15 0.47 7.10
CA THR A 196 -31.16 0.91 8.50
C THR A 196 -29.90 1.69 8.88
N MET A 197 -29.01 1.95 7.92
CA MET A 197 -27.77 2.68 8.13
C MET A 197 -28.06 4.14 8.47
N THR A 198 -27.32 4.69 9.44
CA THR A 198 -27.38 6.13 9.76
C THR A 198 -26.14 6.85 9.26
N TYR A 199 -26.33 8.03 8.69
CA TYR A 199 -25.27 8.90 8.20
C TYR A 199 -25.62 10.38 8.42
N GLU A 200 -24.60 11.23 8.53
CA GLU A 200 -24.77 12.68 8.62
C GLU A 200 -23.87 13.42 7.64
N ALA A 201 -24.43 14.44 6.98
CA ALA A 201 -23.66 15.37 6.16
C ALA A 201 -22.89 16.33 7.08
N LYS A 202 -21.60 16.53 6.84
CA LYS A 202 -20.75 17.47 7.57
C LYS A 202 -19.86 18.24 6.59
N THR A 203 -19.55 19.48 6.93
CA THR A 203 -18.53 20.27 6.18
C THR A 203 -17.16 19.63 6.33
N LEU A 204 -16.23 19.97 5.43
CA LEU A 204 -14.85 19.46 5.52
C LEU A 204 -14.20 19.86 6.85
N ALA A 205 -14.47 21.09 7.32
CA ALA A 205 -13.97 21.58 8.59
C ALA A 205 -14.52 20.81 9.80
N GLU A 206 -15.79 20.38 9.76
CA GLU A 206 -16.39 19.55 10.81
C GLU A 206 -15.83 18.12 10.79
N LEU A 207 -15.63 17.54 9.59
CA LEU A 207 -15.01 16.22 9.41
C LEU A 207 -13.56 16.17 9.94
N GLN A 208 -12.85 17.30 9.83
CA GLN A 208 -11.49 17.47 10.32
C GLN A 208 -11.41 17.98 11.77
N SER A 209 -12.56 18.18 12.43
CA SER A 209 -12.59 18.76 13.77
C SER A 209 -12.06 17.76 14.82
N PRO A 210 -11.20 18.17 15.76
CA PRO A 210 -10.67 17.28 16.79
C PRO A 210 -11.76 16.58 17.60
N ALA A 211 -12.86 17.28 17.92
CA ALA A 211 -13.95 16.73 18.70
C ALA A 211 -14.67 15.58 17.98
N LEU A 212 -14.89 15.70 16.67
CA LEU A 212 -15.48 14.61 15.90
C LEU A 212 -14.53 13.43 15.82
N LEU A 213 -13.26 13.67 15.45
CA LEU A 213 -12.26 12.61 15.30
C LEU A 213 -12.05 11.84 16.61
N GLU A 214 -12.02 12.52 17.76
CA GLU A 214 -11.97 11.87 19.09
C GLU A 214 -13.24 11.05 19.37
N SER A 215 -14.43 11.57 19.04
CA SER A 215 -15.68 10.82 19.22
C SER A 215 -15.76 9.57 18.33
N MET A 216 -15.09 9.61 17.18
CA MET A 216 -14.90 8.47 16.27
C MET A 216 -13.73 7.57 16.71
N GLY A 217 -13.08 7.84 17.84
CA GLY A 217 -12.02 6.97 18.36
C GLY A 217 -10.65 7.14 17.69
N TYR A 218 -10.46 8.14 16.83
CA TYR A 218 -9.14 8.50 16.27
C TYR A 218 -8.27 9.20 17.32
N THR A 219 -7.82 8.41 18.29
CA THR A 219 -7.04 8.88 19.43
C THR A 219 -5.64 8.26 19.43
N ARG A 220 -4.72 8.90 20.14
CA ARG A 220 -3.35 8.41 20.32
C ARG A 220 -3.32 7.03 20.98
N ASP A 221 -4.18 6.81 21.98
CA ASP A 221 -4.27 5.53 22.69
C ASP A 221 -4.82 4.40 21.79
N ALA A 222 -5.64 4.76 20.79
CA ALA A 222 -6.15 3.84 19.78
C ALA A 222 -5.20 3.63 18.58
N GLY A 223 -3.97 4.18 18.63
CA GLY A 223 -2.97 4.00 17.57
C GLY A 223 -3.03 5.02 16.43
N TRP A 224 -3.74 6.14 16.61
CA TRP A 224 -3.87 7.20 15.61
C TRP A 224 -3.19 8.50 16.03
N ARG A 225 -2.58 9.20 15.09
CA ARG A 225 -2.23 10.62 15.24
C ARG A 225 -3.04 11.45 14.26
N ILE A 226 -3.20 12.73 14.53
CA ILE A 226 -3.87 13.65 13.60
C ILE A 226 -2.82 14.52 12.92
N GLU A 227 -2.79 14.50 11.59
CA GLU A 227 -1.97 15.36 10.76
C GLU A 227 -2.86 16.22 9.87
N ASN A 228 -2.76 17.54 10.00
CA ASN A 228 -3.56 18.49 9.21
C ASN A 228 -5.08 18.19 9.23
N GLY A 229 -5.59 17.70 10.37
CA GLY A 229 -7.00 17.35 10.53
C GLY A 229 -7.39 15.98 9.97
N VAL A 230 -6.44 15.15 9.54
CA VAL A 230 -6.68 13.77 9.05
C VAL A 230 -6.00 12.77 10.00
N PRO A 231 -6.69 11.70 10.42
CA PRO A 231 -6.07 10.60 11.15
C PRO A 231 -4.94 9.97 10.32
N VAL A 232 -3.91 9.44 10.98
CA VAL A 232 -2.83 8.67 10.38
C VAL A 232 -2.46 7.56 11.36
N LEU A 233 -2.30 6.34 10.85
CA LEU A 233 -1.93 5.19 11.67
C LEU A 233 -0.49 5.31 12.19
N MET A 234 -0.32 5.23 13.51
CA MET A 234 1.00 5.26 14.16
C MET A 234 1.69 3.89 14.19
N VAL A 235 1.04 2.83 13.73
CA VAL A 235 1.67 1.48 13.70
C VAL A 235 2.91 1.42 12.80
N PHE A 236 3.05 2.39 11.90
CA PHE A 236 4.19 2.56 11.01
C PHE A 236 5.20 3.60 11.50
N ASP A 237 4.89 4.31 12.59
CA ASP A 237 5.85 5.17 13.24
C ASP A 237 6.89 4.32 13.96
N PRO A 238 8.16 4.78 14.03
CA PRO A 238 9.07 4.23 15.02
C PRO A 238 8.37 4.35 16.39
N PRO A 239 8.43 3.32 17.24
CA PRO A 239 7.64 3.25 18.46
C PRO A 239 7.77 4.56 19.22
N ALA A 240 6.64 5.24 19.41
CA ALA A 240 6.58 6.48 20.16
C ALA A 240 6.98 6.19 21.61
N THR A 241 8.27 6.27 21.92
CA THR A 241 8.69 6.49 23.30
C THR A 241 8.10 7.83 23.71
N GLY A 242 7.06 7.78 24.55
CA GLY A 242 6.61 8.91 25.33
C GLY A 242 7.74 9.33 26.27
N GLY A 243 8.65 10.14 25.74
CA GLY A 243 9.91 10.55 26.32
C GLY A 243 10.80 10.97 25.16
N THR A 244 11.34 12.19 25.23
CA THR A 244 12.32 12.80 24.34
C THR A 244 13.03 11.78 23.43
N PRO A 245 13.04 11.93 22.08
CA PRO A 245 13.70 10.97 21.20
C PRO A 245 15.20 10.96 21.50
N ALA A 246 15.60 10.09 22.42
CA ALA A 246 16.97 9.80 22.81
C ALA A 246 17.37 8.40 22.31
N GLY A 247 16.63 7.85 21.33
CA GLY A 247 16.92 6.58 20.71
C GLY A 247 17.78 6.77 19.47
N ALA A 248 19.03 6.32 19.54
CA ALA A 248 19.83 6.03 18.36
C ALA A 248 19.04 5.17 17.36
N ILE A 249 18.93 5.62 16.11
CA ILE A 249 18.44 4.81 14.98
C ILE A 249 19.59 3.96 14.49
N ASN A 250 19.42 2.64 14.50
CA ASN A 250 20.42 1.70 14.00
C ASN A 250 20.01 1.19 12.61
N PHE A 251 20.79 1.53 11.60
CA PHE A 251 20.66 1.00 10.25
C PHE A 251 21.51 -0.26 10.10
N GLN A 252 20.88 -1.38 9.77
CA GLN A 252 21.57 -2.61 9.40
C GLN A 252 21.96 -2.52 7.91
N ILE A 253 23.26 -2.46 7.62
CA ILE A 253 23.81 -2.28 6.26
C ILE A 253 24.62 -3.49 5.77
N GLY A 254 24.45 -4.65 6.41
CA GLY A 254 25.11 -5.89 6.03
C GLY A 254 24.34 -7.12 6.51
N ILE A 255 24.78 -8.31 6.11
CA ILE A 255 24.11 -9.58 6.45
C ILE A 255 24.50 -10.13 7.83
N HIS A 256 25.50 -9.55 8.48
CA HIS A 256 26.02 -10.01 9.77
C HIS A 256 25.50 -9.12 10.91
N SER A 257 25.20 -9.70 12.07
CA SER A 257 24.68 -8.97 13.24
C SER A 257 25.74 -8.24 14.08
N GLY A 258 26.95 -8.05 13.55
CA GLY A 258 28.06 -7.40 14.27
C GLY A 258 28.06 -5.87 14.14
N GLU A 259 28.76 -5.19 15.04
CA GLU A 259 28.88 -3.72 15.08
C GLU A 259 29.40 -3.10 13.77
N SER A 260 30.24 -3.83 13.04
CA SER A 260 30.77 -3.38 11.75
C SER A 260 29.73 -3.36 10.61
N SER A 261 28.56 -3.96 10.82
CA SER A 261 27.45 -4.01 9.85
C SER A 261 26.29 -3.11 10.24
N ASN A 262 26.47 -2.26 11.25
CA ASN A 262 25.50 -1.26 11.65
C ASN A 262 26.02 0.17 11.42
N ILE A 263 25.10 1.08 11.15
CA ILE A 263 25.33 2.53 11.22
C ILE A 263 24.33 3.09 12.22
N THR A 264 24.84 3.73 13.26
CA THR A 264 24.01 4.38 14.28
C THR A 264 23.87 5.86 13.99
N LEU A 265 22.64 6.37 13.97
CA LEU A 265 22.28 7.78 13.84
C LEU A 265 21.54 8.23 15.10
N ASN A 266 22.16 9.12 15.89
CA ASN A 266 21.48 9.70 17.03
C ASN A 266 20.75 10.98 16.60
N LEU A 267 19.42 10.97 16.52
CA LEU A 267 18.63 12.15 16.12
C LEU A 267 18.43 13.18 17.25
N GLY A 268 18.69 12.78 18.50
CA GLY A 268 18.48 13.62 19.66
C GLY A 268 19.61 14.64 19.86
N PHE A 269 19.24 15.89 20.05
CA PHE A 269 20.11 16.91 20.65
C PHE A 269 19.25 17.90 21.44
N ALA A 270 19.78 18.36 22.58
CA ALA A 270 19.13 19.36 23.40
C ALA A 270 19.72 20.73 23.09
N LEU A 271 18.85 21.71 22.88
CA LEU A 271 19.23 23.12 22.80
C LEU A 271 18.89 23.79 24.12
N ASP A 272 19.58 23.35 25.17
CA ASP A 272 19.42 23.90 26.52
C ASP A 272 19.75 25.39 26.51
N GLY A 273 18.86 26.22 27.04
CA GLY A 273 19.06 27.68 27.09
C GLY A 273 18.46 28.47 25.91
N VAL A 274 17.76 27.83 24.96
CA VAL A 274 16.99 28.58 23.92
C VAL A 274 15.97 29.52 24.55
N ASN A 275 15.34 29.12 25.65
CA ASN A 275 14.38 29.96 26.37
C ASN A 275 15.01 31.23 26.95
N ASP A 276 16.32 31.23 27.20
CA ASP A 276 17.02 32.40 27.70
C ASP A 276 17.11 33.50 26.63
N LEU A 277 16.99 33.15 25.33
CA LEU A 277 16.99 34.10 24.23
C LEU A 277 15.72 34.98 24.19
N TYR A 278 14.62 34.59 24.85
CA TYR A 278 13.42 35.42 24.96
C TYR A 278 13.65 36.71 25.77
N GLY A 279 14.76 36.79 26.52
CA GLY A 279 15.17 37.97 27.29
C GLY A 279 15.98 39.02 26.50
N ILE A 280 16.31 38.78 25.22
CA ILE A 280 17.10 39.70 24.40
C ILE A 280 16.41 41.07 24.36
N GLY A 281 17.10 42.10 24.87
CA GLY A 281 16.61 43.48 24.94
C GLY A 281 15.82 43.84 26.21
N LEU A 282 15.53 42.87 27.10
CA LEU A 282 14.88 43.09 28.39
C LEU A 282 15.86 43.08 29.57
N ASP A 283 16.95 42.31 29.46
CA ASP A 283 18.04 42.27 30.43
C ASP A 283 19.34 42.73 29.75
N THR A 284 20.04 43.70 30.37
CA THR A 284 21.28 44.29 29.85
C THR A 284 22.54 43.69 30.47
N THR A 285 22.40 42.71 31.37
CA THR A 285 23.51 42.10 32.12
C THR A 285 23.93 40.73 31.58
N THR A 286 23.08 40.05 30.81
CA THR A 286 23.39 38.77 30.17
C THR A 286 24.08 38.97 28.82
N ASP A 287 25.17 38.24 28.58
CA ASP A 287 25.84 38.17 27.28
C ASP A 287 25.13 37.17 26.35
N TYR A 288 24.17 37.69 25.57
CA TYR A 288 23.41 36.89 24.63
C TYR A 288 24.22 36.41 23.43
N LEU A 289 25.31 37.09 23.06
CA LEU A 289 26.14 36.66 21.93
C LEU A 289 26.85 35.34 22.27
N THR A 290 27.42 35.25 23.47
CA THR A 290 28.03 33.99 23.94
C THR A 290 27.00 32.84 24.02
N LYS A 291 25.77 33.11 24.47
CA LYS A 291 24.71 32.08 24.48
C LYS A 291 24.28 31.62 23.08
N ILE A 292 24.20 32.54 22.13
CA ILE A 292 23.91 32.21 20.73
C ILE A 292 25.05 31.37 20.14
N ASP A 293 26.30 31.72 20.42
CA ASP A 293 27.47 30.97 19.96
C ASP A 293 27.51 29.55 20.52
N ASP A 294 27.18 29.38 21.80
CA ASP A 294 27.07 28.06 22.44
C ASP A 294 25.97 27.19 21.79
N LEU A 295 24.81 27.77 21.50
CA LEU A 295 23.71 27.09 20.81
C LEU A 295 24.06 26.74 19.36
N LEU A 296 24.70 27.67 18.63
CA LEU A 296 25.20 27.43 17.27
C LEU A 296 26.26 26.34 17.25
N SER A 297 27.11 26.27 18.27
CA SER A 297 28.11 25.20 18.43
C SER A 297 27.44 23.83 18.56
N VAL A 298 26.38 23.71 19.37
CA VAL A 298 25.60 22.46 19.50
C VAL A 298 24.99 22.04 18.15
N VAL A 299 24.35 22.97 17.43
CA VAL A 299 23.76 22.69 16.11
C VAL A 299 24.83 22.30 15.09
N SER A 300 25.97 23.00 15.06
CA SER A 300 27.07 22.74 14.12
C SER A 300 27.72 21.38 14.35
N ASN A 301 27.94 21.00 15.61
CA ASN A 301 28.43 19.67 15.97
C ASN A 301 27.46 18.57 15.52
N LYS A 302 26.16 18.80 15.70
CA LYS A 302 25.14 17.82 15.29
C LYS A 302 25.00 17.70 13.76
N ALA A 303 25.06 18.82 13.05
CA ALA A 303 25.08 18.83 11.59
C ALA A 303 26.30 18.08 11.03
N THR A 304 27.46 18.21 11.67
CA THR A 304 28.67 17.48 11.31
C THR A 304 28.52 15.97 11.53
N GLU A 305 27.92 15.56 12.65
CA GLU A 305 27.60 14.15 12.93
C GLU A 305 26.67 13.57 11.87
N TYR A 306 25.61 14.31 11.47
CA TYR A 306 24.69 13.88 10.41
C TYR A 306 25.36 13.77 9.05
N GLY A 307 26.21 14.74 8.67
CA GLY A 307 26.98 14.66 7.44
C GLY A 307 27.93 13.47 7.41
N ALA A 308 28.57 13.15 8.53
CA ALA A 308 29.44 11.97 8.63
C ALA A 308 28.66 10.66 8.48
N VAL A 309 27.47 10.55 9.09
CA VAL A 309 26.59 9.39 8.94
C VAL A 309 26.06 9.28 7.51
N GLN A 310 25.67 10.40 6.89
CA GLN A 310 25.23 10.44 5.50
C GLN A 310 26.31 9.90 4.55
N ASN A 311 27.55 10.37 4.68
CA ASN A 311 28.67 9.89 3.86
C ASN A 311 28.90 8.38 4.02
N ARG A 312 28.74 7.85 5.25
CA ARG A 312 28.86 6.41 5.52
C ARG A 312 27.70 5.61 4.92
N LEU A 313 26.48 6.14 4.97
CA LEU A 313 25.30 5.51 4.37
C LEU A 313 25.41 5.48 2.84
N GLU A 314 25.88 6.56 2.22
CA GLU A 314 26.10 6.64 0.78
C GLU A 314 27.18 5.64 0.33
N SER A 315 28.28 5.56 1.07
CA SER A 315 29.34 4.57 0.80
C SER A 315 28.82 3.12 0.94
N ALA A 316 28.00 2.85 1.95
CA ALA A 316 27.41 1.53 2.14
C ALA A 316 26.40 1.17 1.03
N LEU A 317 25.63 2.15 0.56
CA LEU A 317 24.68 1.96 -0.54
C LEU A 317 25.40 1.60 -1.85
N GLU A 318 26.50 2.29 -2.17
CA GLU A 318 27.32 2.01 -3.36
C GLU A 318 27.92 0.58 -3.31
N GLU A 319 28.42 0.18 -2.14
CA GLU A 319 28.95 -1.18 -1.91
C GLU A 319 27.86 -2.25 -2.05
N ILE A 320 26.68 -2.05 -1.44
CA ILE A 320 25.54 -2.97 -1.57
C ILE A 320 25.07 -3.08 -3.02
N SER A 321 25.04 -1.96 -3.74
CA SER A 321 24.65 -1.93 -5.16
C SER A 321 25.63 -2.75 -6.01
N THR A 322 26.93 -2.58 -5.77
CA THR A 322 27.98 -3.36 -6.43
C THR A 322 27.86 -4.86 -6.10
N GLN A 323 27.59 -5.22 -4.85
CA GLN A 323 27.37 -6.61 -4.45
C GLN A 323 26.12 -7.21 -5.11
N TYR A 324 25.04 -6.44 -5.23
CA TYR A 324 23.83 -6.85 -5.92
C TYR A 324 24.10 -7.15 -7.40
N GLU A 325 24.82 -6.26 -8.10
CA GLU A 325 25.21 -6.49 -9.50
C GLU A 325 26.07 -7.75 -9.66
N ASN A 326 27.04 -7.96 -8.76
CA ASN A 326 27.87 -9.16 -8.74
C ASN A 326 27.03 -10.44 -8.52
N LEU A 327 26.04 -10.41 -7.64
CA LEU A 327 25.14 -11.53 -7.39
C LEU A 327 24.21 -11.80 -8.57
N VAL A 328 23.69 -10.76 -9.22
CA VAL A 328 22.87 -10.90 -10.43
C VAL A 328 23.68 -11.53 -11.57
N SER A 329 24.92 -11.06 -11.78
CA SER A 329 25.85 -11.62 -12.76
C SER A 329 26.21 -13.08 -12.46
N THR A 330 26.52 -13.40 -11.20
CA THR A 330 26.80 -14.77 -10.74
C THR A 330 25.59 -15.68 -10.98
N ARG A 331 24.38 -15.19 -10.65
CA ARG A 331 23.13 -15.92 -10.88
C ARG A 331 22.85 -16.17 -12.36
N SER A 332 23.16 -15.20 -13.24
CA SER A 332 23.05 -15.38 -14.69
C SER A 332 24.00 -16.46 -15.18
N THR A 333 25.25 -16.43 -14.72
CA THR A 333 26.29 -17.42 -15.08
C THR A 333 25.90 -18.83 -14.64
N ILE A 334 25.36 -18.99 -13.41
CA ILE A 334 24.87 -20.28 -12.92
C ILE A 334 23.70 -20.78 -13.77
N ARG A 335 22.74 -19.91 -14.08
CA ARG A 335 21.59 -20.28 -14.92
C ARG A 335 22.03 -20.73 -16.31
N ASP A 336 22.98 -20.03 -16.93
CA ASP A 336 23.48 -20.39 -18.25
C ASP A 336 24.23 -21.74 -18.23
N ALA A 337 24.97 -22.04 -17.16
CA ALA A 337 25.60 -23.34 -16.95
C ALA A 337 24.57 -24.46 -16.82
N ASP A 338 23.51 -24.27 -16.02
CA ASP A 338 22.43 -25.24 -15.85
C ASP A 338 21.69 -25.50 -17.18
N ILE A 339 21.42 -24.43 -17.94
CA ILE A 339 20.79 -24.54 -19.28
C ILE A 339 21.70 -25.29 -20.25
N ALA A 340 23.02 -25.04 -20.22
CA ALA A 340 23.97 -25.76 -21.06
C ALA A 340 24.03 -27.25 -20.70
N GLU A 341 23.97 -27.60 -19.41
CA GLU A 341 23.92 -29.00 -18.96
C GLU A 341 22.64 -29.70 -19.44
N VAL A 342 21.48 -29.08 -19.24
CA VAL A 342 20.19 -29.62 -19.71
C VAL A 342 20.17 -29.76 -21.23
N SER A 343 20.69 -28.77 -21.96
CA SER A 343 20.78 -28.81 -23.43
C SER A 343 21.71 -29.92 -23.93
N SER A 344 22.82 -30.16 -23.23
CA SER A 344 23.75 -31.25 -23.54
C SER A 344 23.09 -32.63 -23.36
N GLN A 345 22.38 -32.82 -22.24
CA GLN A 345 21.64 -34.05 -21.97
C GLN A 345 20.53 -34.27 -23.01
N TYR A 346 19.80 -33.22 -23.40
CA TYR A 346 18.79 -33.31 -24.45
C TYR A 346 19.37 -33.70 -25.81
N ILE A 347 20.48 -33.07 -26.22
CA ILE A 347 21.19 -33.41 -27.46
C ILE A 347 21.70 -34.86 -27.41
N GLN A 348 22.25 -35.30 -26.28
CA GLN A 348 22.70 -36.69 -26.10
C GLN A 348 21.52 -37.66 -26.29
N GLN A 349 20.37 -37.39 -25.69
CA GLN A 349 19.17 -38.22 -25.85
C GLN A 349 18.67 -38.21 -27.31
N GLN A 350 18.71 -37.07 -27.98
CA GLN A 350 18.31 -36.96 -29.39
C GLN A 350 19.24 -37.75 -30.32
N ILE A 351 20.56 -37.70 -30.07
CA ILE A 351 21.55 -38.52 -30.79
C ILE A 351 21.29 -40.01 -30.55
N LEU A 352 21.01 -40.41 -29.30
CA LEU A 352 20.69 -41.80 -28.98
C LEU A 352 19.41 -42.28 -29.66
N GLN A 353 18.37 -41.44 -29.74
CA GLN A 353 17.14 -41.75 -30.48
C GLN A 353 17.38 -41.88 -31.98
N GLN A 354 18.12 -40.96 -32.60
CA GLN A 354 18.45 -41.03 -34.03
C GLN A 354 19.32 -42.25 -34.34
N ALA A 355 20.35 -42.51 -33.53
CA ALA A 355 21.19 -43.70 -33.67
C ALA A 355 20.37 -44.99 -33.54
N SER A 356 19.43 -45.05 -32.58
CA SER A 356 18.54 -46.21 -32.42
C SER A 356 17.61 -46.40 -33.63
N ALA A 357 17.05 -45.32 -34.17
CA ALA A 357 16.21 -45.35 -35.37
C ALA A 357 17.00 -45.78 -36.61
N THR A 358 18.22 -45.26 -36.81
CA THR A 358 19.10 -45.68 -37.91
C THR A 358 19.51 -47.14 -37.76
N LEU A 359 19.90 -47.58 -36.56
CA LEU A 359 20.24 -48.98 -36.29
C LEU A 359 19.05 -49.91 -36.54
N MET A 360 17.82 -49.54 -36.14
CA MET A 360 16.61 -50.28 -36.47
C MET A 360 16.34 -50.34 -37.97
N ALA A 361 16.50 -49.22 -38.68
CA ALA A 361 16.32 -49.17 -40.13
C ALA A 361 17.35 -50.04 -40.88
N THR A 362 18.63 -49.99 -40.48
CA THR A 362 19.69 -50.84 -41.04
C THR A 362 19.50 -52.32 -40.69
N ALA A 363 19.11 -52.63 -39.45
CA ALA A 363 18.81 -53.99 -39.00
C ALA A 363 17.60 -54.60 -39.73
N ASN A 364 16.64 -53.78 -40.20
CA ASN A 364 15.51 -54.23 -41.01
C ASN A 364 15.83 -54.33 -42.51
N GLN A 365 16.77 -53.54 -43.03
CA GLN A 365 17.20 -53.62 -44.43
C GLN A 365 18.13 -54.81 -44.72
N THR A 366 18.99 -55.18 -43.78
CA THR A 366 19.96 -56.28 -43.96
C THR A 366 19.28 -57.64 -44.24
N PRO A 367 18.19 -58.03 -43.54
CA PRO A 367 17.39 -59.21 -43.87
C PRO A 367 16.62 -59.09 -45.18
N ALA A 368 16.11 -57.90 -45.53
CA ALA A 368 15.34 -57.68 -46.76
C ALA A 368 16.21 -57.84 -48.03
N ILE A 369 17.47 -57.43 -47.97
CA ILE A 369 18.46 -57.66 -49.05
C ILE A 369 18.80 -59.15 -49.16
N ALA A 370 18.92 -59.86 -48.03
CA ALA A 370 19.14 -61.30 -48.04
C ALA A 370 17.93 -62.09 -48.60
N LEU A 371 16.71 -61.60 -48.41
CA LEU A 371 15.48 -62.22 -48.94
C LEU A 371 15.25 -61.94 -50.44
N GLN A 372 15.89 -60.94 -51.04
CA GLN A 372 15.87 -60.70 -52.50
C GLN A 372 16.86 -61.58 -53.28
N LEU A 373 17.77 -62.26 -52.58
CA LEU A 373 18.86 -63.07 -53.14
C LEU A 373 18.57 -64.59 -53.13
N ILE A 374 17.37 -65.00 -52.70
CA ILE A 374 16.84 -66.36 -52.75
C ILE A 374 15.56 -66.32 -53.58
#